data_AF-A0A8S8Z006-F1
#
_entry.id   AF-A0A8S8Z006-F1
#
_cell.length_a   1.000
_cell.length_b   1.000
_cell.length_c   1.000
_cell.angle_alpha   90.00
_cell.angle_beta   90.00
_cell.angle_gamma   90.00
#
_symmetry.space_group_name_H-M   'P 1'
#
loop_
_entity.id
_entity.type
_entity.pdbx_description
1 polymer ?
#
loop_
_entity_poly.entity_id
_entity_poly.type
_entity_poly.pdbx_seq_one_letter_code
_entity_poly.pdbx_strand_id
1 'polypeptide(L)'
;MSRTDVVIVGGARTPFCEWLGGKRGDGEPGGRLASVSTEELGAIAIQGALENSKTDPNSVDHVVMGHALQTSGQAIYGARHAGLNAGIPQEVPMLTLNRLCGSGAQSIVSGSQMIMLGEAEVVVAGGMENLSQAPHVLRGERVSHKLGRPPSRRICFALRTWRTTSSQI
;
A
#
# COMPACT_ATOMS: atom_id res chain seq x y z
N MET A 1 18.04 30.09 9.47
CA MET A 1 16.88 29.29 9.90
C MET A 1 17.39 28.25 10.87
N SER A 2 16.88 28.21 12.10
CA SER A 2 17.12 27.07 13.00
C SER A 2 16.55 25.82 12.33
N ARG A 3 17.32 24.74 12.33
CA ARG A 3 16.88 23.47 11.75
C ARG A 3 15.83 22.88 12.71
N THR A 4 14.61 22.64 12.24
CA THR A 4 13.62 21.88 13.03
C THR A 4 14.11 20.45 13.11
N ASP A 5 14.35 19.98 14.34
CA ASP A 5 14.74 18.59 14.57
C ASP A 5 13.50 17.69 14.42
N VAL A 6 13.63 16.68 13.58
CA VAL A 6 12.58 15.66 13.36
C VAL A 6 12.95 14.42 14.15
N VAL A 7 12.01 13.91 14.96
CA VAL A 7 12.22 12.76 15.83
C VAL A 7 11.17 11.68 15.58
N ILE A 8 11.55 10.42 15.79
CA ILE A 8 10.62 9.28 15.74
C ILE A 8 10.17 8.98 17.17
N VAL A 9 8.88 9.19 17.46
CA VAL A 9 8.30 9.01 18.80
C VAL A 9 7.76 7.59 19.05
N GLY A 10 7.59 6.79 17.99
CA GLY A 10 7.17 5.39 18.08
C GLY A 10 7.00 4.73 16.72
N GLY A 11 6.63 3.44 16.75
CA GLY A 11 6.38 2.67 15.54
C GLY A 11 5.82 1.29 15.84
N ALA A 12 5.20 0.69 14.83
CA ALA A 12 4.69 -0.67 14.87
C ALA A 12 4.74 -1.28 13.46
N ARG A 13 4.67 -2.61 13.38
CA ARG A 13 4.49 -3.33 12.12
C ARG A 13 3.63 -4.56 12.34
N THR A 14 2.93 -4.97 11.29
CA THR A 14 2.24 -6.25 11.26
C THR A 14 3.25 -7.41 11.14
N PRO A 15 2.86 -8.64 11.52
CA PRO A 15 3.60 -9.82 11.13
C PRO A 15 3.61 -9.94 9.60
N PHE A 16 4.76 -10.31 9.04
CA PHE A 16 4.83 -10.70 7.63
C PHE A 16 4.49 -12.17 7.51
N CYS A 17 3.72 -12.51 6.49
CA CYS A 17 3.34 -13.89 6.18
C CYS A 17 3.72 -14.18 4.74
N GLU A 18 3.92 -15.47 4.46
CA GLU A 18 4.23 -15.96 3.13
C GLU A 18 3.08 -15.67 2.17
N TRP A 19 3.44 -15.34 0.93
CA TRP A 19 2.52 -15.10 -0.17
C TRP A 19 1.61 -16.33 -0.41
N LEU A 20 0.38 -16.16 -0.92
CA LEU A 20 -0.60 -17.23 -1.14
C LEU A 20 -0.05 -18.38 -2.00
N GLY A 21 0.84 -18.08 -2.96
CA GLY A 21 1.51 -19.09 -3.79
C GLY A 21 2.80 -19.66 -3.20
N GLY A 22 3.23 -19.19 -2.02
CA GLY A 22 4.42 -19.63 -1.31
C GLY A 22 4.13 -20.79 -0.34
N LYS A 23 5.20 -21.25 0.32
CA LYS A 23 5.13 -22.25 1.40
C LYS A 23 5.67 -21.65 2.68
N ARG A 24 5.02 -21.99 3.79
CA ARG A 24 5.45 -21.66 5.14
C ARG A 24 6.59 -22.58 5.59
N GLY A 25 7.26 -22.20 6.68
CA GLY A 25 8.36 -23.00 7.27
C GLY A 25 7.95 -24.40 7.77
N ASP A 26 6.66 -24.63 8.01
CA ASP A 26 6.06 -25.93 8.35
C ASP A 26 5.62 -26.73 7.12
N GLY A 27 5.84 -26.22 5.91
CA GLY A 27 5.51 -26.87 4.64
C GLY A 27 4.08 -26.62 4.14
N GLU A 28 3.22 -26.01 4.96
CA GLU A 28 1.84 -25.68 4.60
C GLU A 28 1.75 -24.48 3.63
N PRO A 29 0.64 -24.34 2.88
CA PRO A 29 0.42 -23.19 2.01
C PRO A 29 0.49 -21.85 2.75
N GLY A 30 1.06 -20.84 2.08
CA GLY A 30 1.09 -19.46 2.55
C GLY A 30 -0.28 -18.78 2.51
N GLY A 31 -0.29 -17.46 2.72
CA GLY A 31 -1.50 -16.64 2.59
C GLY A 31 -2.29 -16.46 3.89
N ARG A 32 -1.66 -16.55 5.07
CA ARG A 32 -2.34 -16.32 6.37
C ARG A 32 -3.02 -14.96 6.49
N LEU A 33 -2.54 -13.97 5.73
CA LEU A 33 -3.11 -12.62 5.64
C LEU A 33 -3.73 -12.34 4.26
N ALA A 34 -3.99 -13.36 3.44
CA ALA A 34 -4.45 -13.15 2.07
C ALA A 34 -5.85 -12.53 1.99
N SER A 35 -6.70 -12.80 2.97
CA SER A 35 -8.05 -12.24 3.06
C SER A 35 -8.11 -10.81 3.62
N VAL A 36 -7.03 -10.32 4.22
CA VAL A 36 -6.99 -8.98 4.84
C VAL A 36 -6.60 -7.95 3.78
N SER A 37 -7.38 -6.88 3.63
CA SER A 37 -7.05 -5.84 2.66
C SER A 37 -5.77 -5.08 3.03
N THR A 38 -5.13 -4.46 2.04
CA THR A 38 -3.93 -3.63 2.29
C THR A 38 -4.24 -2.46 3.24
N GLU A 39 -5.43 -1.87 3.11
CA GLU A 39 -5.90 -0.75 3.94
C GLU A 39 -6.10 -1.17 5.40
N GLU A 40 -6.65 -2.36 5.66
CA GLU A 40 -6.80 -2.90 7.01
C GLU A 40 -5.43 -3.20 7.65
N LEU A 41 -4.49 -3.78 6.89
CA LEU A 41 -3.12 -3.98 7.39
C LEU A 41 -2.44 -2.65 7.74
N GLY A 42 -2.66 -1.62 6.91
CA GLY A 42 -2.22 -0.26 7.18
C GLY A 42 -2.85 0.32 8.44
N ALA A 43 -4.17 0.18 8.60
CA ALA A 43 -4.89 0.66 9.78
C ALA A 43 -4.39 0.01 11.07
N ILE A 44 -4.20 -1.31 11.09
CA ILE A 44 -3.65 -2.05 12.23
C ILE A 44 -2.25 -1.54 12.59
N ALA A 45 -1.39 -1.29 11.59
CA ALA A 45 -0.05 -0.77 11.83
C ALA A 45 -0.07 0.67 12.39
N ILE A 46 -0.96 1.53 11.89
CA ILE A 46 -1.14 2.89 12.39
C ILE A 46 -1.64 2.88 13.83
N GLN A 47 -2.69 2.10 14.14
CA GLN A 47 -3.21 1.95 15.50
C GLN A 47 -2.11 1.51 16.47
N GLY A 48 -1.37 0.45 16.14
CA GLY A 48 -0.27 -0.02 16.98
C GLY A 48 0.85 1.02 17.17
N ALA A 49 1.13 1.87 16.17
CA ALA A 49 2.12 2.92 16.28
C ALA A 49 1.65 4.06 17.21
N LEU A 50 0.37 4.46 17.12
CA LEU A 50 -0.25 5.45 17.99
C LEU A 50 -0.32 4.95 19.44
N GLU A 51 -0.70 3.69 19.65
CA GLU A 51 -0.72 3.05 20.97
C GLU A 51 0.68 3.01 21.61
N ASN A 52 1.70 2.56 20.87
CA ASN A 52 3.08 2.46 21.36
C ASN A 52 3.69 3.83 21.70
N SER A 53 3.33 4.87 20.93
CA SER A 53 3.80 6.25 21.17
C SER A 53 2.93 7.02 22.16
N LYS A 54 1.74 6.51 22.51
CA LYS A 54 0.70 7.22 23.29
C LYS A 54 0.29 8.54 22.63
N THR A 55 0.31 8.59 21.30
CA THR A 55 -0.08 9.77 20.52
C THR A 55 -1.59 9.79 20.34
N ASP A 56 -2.25 10.91 20.65
CA ASP A 56 -3.67 11.10 20.37
C ASP A 56 -3.88 11.18 18.85
N PRO A 57 -4.77 10.35 18.25
CA PRO A 57 -5.13 10.46 16.84
C PRO A 57 -5.53 11.88 16.39
N ASN A 58 -6.11 12.69 17.27
CA ASN A 58 -6.51 14.07 16.98
C ASN A 58 -5.33 15.04 16.82
N SER A 59 -4.14 14.67 17.29
CA SER A 59 -2.93 15.49 17.15
C SER A 59 -2.21 15.28 15.83
N VAL A 60 -2.65 14.32 15.00
CA VAL A 60 -2.01 14.00 13.71
C VAL A 60 -2.41 15.02 12.65
N ASP A 61 -1.43 15.70 12.08
CA ASP A 61 -1.66 16.71 11.03
C ASP A 61 -1.62 16.12 9.62
N HIS A 62 -0.91 15.01 9.43
CA HIS A 62 -0.82 14.34 8.13
C HIS A 62 -0.57 12.84 8.26
N VAL A 63 -1.11 12.06 7.33
CA VAL A 63 -0.78 10.64 7.16
C VAL A 63 -0.10 10.44 5.80
N VAL A 64 1.01 9.71 5.76
CA VAL A 64 1.73 9.35 4.53
C VAL A 64 2.01 7.86 4.52
N MET A 65 1.39 7.14 3.58
CA MET A 65 1.54 5.68 3.45
C MET A 65 2.12 5.29 2.10
N GLY A 66 3.15 4.46 2.13
CA GLY A 66 3.68 3.79 0.94
C GLY A 66 2.82 2.60 0.52
N HIS A 67 2.47 2.48 -0.76
CA HIS A 67 1.73 1.35 -1.34
C HIS A 67 2.21 1.14 -2.78
N ALA A 68 2.93 0.06 -3.06
CA ALA A 68 3.64 -0.06 -4.34
C ALA A 68 2.75 -0.65 -5.44
N LEU A 69 1.97 -1.69 -5.14
CA LEU A 69 1.05 -2.30 -6.08
C LEU A 69 -0.39 -2.16 -5.57
N GLN A 70 -1.26 -1.55 -6.37
CA GLN A 70 -2.67 -1.42 -6.02
C GLN A 70 -3.39 -2.77 -6.17
N THR A 71 -3.54 -3.48 -5.05
CA THR A 71 -4.05 -4.87 -5.01
C THR A 71 -5.51 -4.98 -4.60
N SER A 72 -6.04 -4.00 -3.85
CA SER A 72 -7.44 -3.97 -3.41
C SER A 72 -8.33 -3.19 -4.39
N GLY A 73 -9.64 -3.47 -4.36
CA GLY A 73 -10.63 -2.71 -5.16
C GLY A 73 -10.78 -1.25 -4.75
N GLN A 74 -10.27 -0.86 -3.58
CA GLN A 74 -10.30 0.51 -3.05
C GLN A 74 -8.89 1.11 -2.89
N ALA A 75 -7.88 0.50 -3.54
CA ALA A 75 -6.47 0.85 -3.37
C ALA A 75 -6.12 2.30 -3.74
N ILE A 76 -6.97 2.97 -4.54
CA ILE A 76 -6.82 4.40 -4.85
C ILE A 76 -7.03 5.30 -3.63
N TYR A 77 -7.80 4.84 -2.63
CA TYR A 77 -8.04 5.54 -1.37
C TYR A 77 -7.11 5.06 -0.25
N GLY A 78 -6.03 4.33 -0.58
CA GLY A 78 -5.22 3.55 0.35
C GLY A 78 -4.95 4.22 1.70
N ALA A 79 -4.10 5.26 1.72
CA ALA A 79 -3.75 5.98 2.95
C ALA A 79 -4.97 6.58 3.66
N ARG A 80 -5.96 7.03 2.88
CA ARG A 80 -7.20 7.62 3.40
C ARG A 80 -8.02 6.60 4.18
N HIS A 81 -8.27 5.44 3.62
CA HIS A 81 -9.00 4.37 4.31
C HIS A 81 -8.19 3.80 5.48
N ALA A 82 -6.87 3.64 5.32
CA ALA A 82 -6.01 3.19 6.41
C ALA A 82 -6.06 4.14 7.62
N GLY A 83 -5.94 5.45 7.40
CA GLY A 83 -5.99 6.45 8.48
C GLY A 83 -7.39 6.56 9.11
N LEU A 84 -8.46 6.62 8.31
CA LEU A 84 -9.83 6.66 8.84
C LEU A 84 -10.16 5.42 9.68
N ASN A 85 -9.79 4.23 9.19
CA ASN A 85 -9.98 2.98 9.94
C ASN A 85 -9.08 2.89 11.20
N ALA A 86 -8.00 3.68 11.26
CA ALA A 86 -7.15 3.83 12.43
C ALA A 86 -7.64 4.87 13.44
N GLY A 87 -8.77 5.54 13.17
CA GLY A 87 -9.33 6.57 14.04
C GLY A 87 -8.74 7.96 13.86
N ILE A 88 -7.97 8.19 12.78
CA ILE A 88 -7.50 9.53 12.44
C ILE A 88 -8.70 10.37 11.96
N PRO A 89 -8.83 11.65 12.38
CA PRO A 89 -9.93 12.50 11.96
C PRO A 89 -10.01 12.69 10.44
N GLN A 90 -11.22 12.86 9.92
CA GLN A 90 -11.48 12.96 8.48
C GLN A 90 -10.94 14.27 7.87
N GLU A 91 -10.66 15.27 8.69
CA GLU A 91 -10.14 16.57 8.30
C GLU A 91 -8.65 16.47 7.93
N VAL A 92 -7.96 15.45 8.46
CA VAL A 92 -6.53 15.22 8.26
C VAL A 92 -6.25 14.75 6.83
N PRO A 93 -5.34 15.41 6.09
CA PRO A 93 -4.91 14.96 4.78
C PRO A 93 -4.11 13.65 4.86
N MET A 94 -4.35 12.76 3.89
CA MET A 94 -3.75 11.43 3.85
C MET A 94 -3.23 11.12 2.44
N LEU A 95 -1.92 10.96 2.32
CA LEU A 95 -1.22 10.78 1.05
C LEU A 95 -0.79 9.32 0.87
N THR A 96 -1.14 8.73 -0.28
CA THR A 96 -0.56 7.46 -0.72
C THR A 96 0.56 7.76 -1.71
N LEU A 97 1.76 7.19 -1.51
CA LEU A 97 2.89 7.35 -2.43
C LEU A 97 3.48 6.01 -2.85
N ASN A 98 4.21 6.04 -3.96
CA ASN A 98 4.87 4.87 -4.52
C ASN A 98 6.31 5.20 -4.93
N ARG A 99 7.26 4.55 -4.25
CA ARG A 99 8.68 4.47 -4.60
C ARG A 99 9.16 3.01 -4.56
N LEU A 100 8.36 2.10 -5.12
CA LEU A 100 8.57 0.65 -5.12
C LEU A 100 8.91 0.14 -3.70
N CYS A 101 9.94 -0.68 -3.55
CA CYS A 101 10.41 -1.21 -2.27
C CYS A 101 10.79 -0.11 -1.26
N GLY A 102 11.11 1.09 -1.75
CA GLY A 102 11.46 2.25 -0.93
C GLY A 102 10.26 3.07 -0.45
N SER A 103 9.02 2.69 -0.76
CA SER A 103 7.83 3.50 -0.43
C SER A 103 7.66 3.78 1.06
N GLY A 104 7.96 2.79 1.93
CA GLY A 104 7.89 2.99 3.38
C GLY A 104 8.99 3.92 3.93
N ALA A 105 10.17 3.95 3.32
CA ALA A 105 11.20 4.92 3.68
C ALA A 105 10.88 6.31 3.10
N GLN A 106 10.27 6.35 1.92
CA GLN A 106 9.88 7.59 1.27
C GLN A 106 8.78 8.33 2.05
N SER A 107 7.86 7.62 2.70
CA SER A 107 6.87 8.27 3.57
C SER A 107 7.51 8.97 4.76
N ILE A 108 8.56 8.39 5.36
CA ILE A 108 9.33 9.03 6.43
C ILE A 108 10.02 10.30 5.91
N VAL A 109 10.62 10.23 4.72
CA VAL A 109 11.25 11.40 4.08
C VAL A 109 10.23 12.52 3.85
N SER A 110 9.07 12.20 3.26
CA SER A 110 8.03 13.18 2.97
C SER A 110 7.42 13.77 4.25
N GLY A 111 7.17 12.96 5.29
CA GLY A 111 6.70 13.47 6.58
C GLY A 111 7.74 14.35 7.28
N SER A 112 9.02 13.98 7.21
CA SER A 112 10.11 14.81 7.75
C SER A 112 10.18 16.17 7.04
N GLN A 113 9.99 16.18 5.72
CA GLN A 113 9.96 17.43 4.94
C GLN A 113 8.81 18.34 5.38
N MET A 114 7.60 17.80 5.57
CA MET A 114 6.45 18.58 6.06
C MET A 114 6.75 19.24 7.41
N ILE A 115 7.34 18.50 8.36
CA ILE A 115 7.74 19.04 9.67
C ILE A 115 8.82 20.11 9.54
N MET A 116 9.85 19.86 8.72
CA MET A 116 10.93 20.82 8.50
C MET A 116 10.47 22.11 7.82
N LEU A 117 9.41 22.05 7.01
CA LEU A 117 8.81 23.20 6.33
C LEU A 117 7.75 23.91 7.18
N GLY A 118 7.40 23.38 8.35
CA GLY A 118 6.34 23.93 9.22
C GLY A 118 4.92 23.68 8.68
N GLU A 119 4.75 22.67 7.82
CA GLU A 119 3.44 22.27 7.27
C GLU A 119 2.68 21.30 8.19
N ALA A 120 3.39 20.63 9.11
CA ALA A 120 2.85 19.68 10.08
C ALA A 120 3.74 19.64 11.33
N GLU A 121 3.18 19.29 12.48
CA GLU A 121 3.93 18.98 13.71
C GLU A 121 4.01 17.47 13.96
N VAL A 122 2.92 16.74 13.70
CA VAL A 122 2.83 15.28 13.88
C VAL A 122 2.40 14.61 12.58
N VAL A 123 3.25 13.71 12.08
CA VAL A 123 2.99 12.96 10.85
C VAL A 123 3.06 11.46 11.11
N VAL A 124 2.02 10.74 10.70
CA VAL A 124 2.06 9.28 10.60
C VAL A 124 2.71 8.89 9.29
N ALA A 125 3.89 8.28 9.34
CA ALA A 125 4.61 7.81 8.16
C ALA A 125 4.76 6.27 8.20
N GLY A 126 4.35 5.59 7.13
CA GLY A 126 4.41 4.14 7.09
C GLY A 126 4.32 3.55 5.69
N GLY A 127 4.07 2.24 5.64
CA GLY A 127 3.88 1.50 4.40
C GLY A 127 2.92 0.34 4.63
N MET A 128 2.19 -0.01 3.58
CA MET A 128 1.22 -1.09 3.58
C MET A 128 1.25 -1.79 2.23
N GLU A 129 1.18 -3.12 2.25
CA GLU A 129 1.21 -3.93 1.04
C GLU A 129 0.53 -5.26 1.30
N ASN A 130 -0.27 -5.72 0.35
CA ASN A 130 -0.72 -7.10 0.31
C ASN A 130 -0.59 -7.62 -1.12
N LEU A 131 0.58 -8.19 -1.40
CA LEU A 131 0.81 -8.90 -2.65
C LEU A 131 -0.20 -10.04 -2.84
N SER A 132 -0.88 -10.44 -1.76
CA SER A 132 -1.95 -11.43 -1.80
C SER A 132 -3.22 -11.20 -2.52
N GLN A 133 -3.43 -9.95 -2.86
CA GLN A 133 -4.58 -9.57 -3.63
C GLN A 133 -4.16 -9.07 -5.01
N ALA A 134 -2.89 -9.27 -5.42
CA ALA A 134 -2.39 -8.86 -6.72
C ALA A 134 -3.25 -9.46 -7.85
N PRO A 135 -4.00 -8.63 -8.59
CA PRO A 135 -4.95 -9.13 -9.57
C PRO A 135 -4.22 -9.60 -10.83
N HIS A 136 -4.81 -10.58 -11.50
CA HIS A 136 -4.49 -10.80 -12.91
C HIS A 136 -5.12 -9.67 -13.74
N VAL A 137 -4.30 -8.98 -14.55
CA VAL A 137 -4.74 -7.83 -15.36
C VAL A 137 -4.81 -8.22 -16.83
N LEU A 138 -6.02 -8.20 -17.40
CA LEU A 138 -6.25 -8.33 -18.84
C LEU A 138 -6.29 -6.93 -19.47
N ARG A 139 -5.33 -6.63 -20.35
CA ARG A 139 -5.22 -5.32 -21.03
C ARG A 139 -5.82 -5.40 -22.44
N GLY A 140 -6.44 -4.31 -22.90
CA GLY A 140 -7.03 -4.22 -24.25
C GLY A 140 -8.47 -4.70 -24.36
N GLU A 141 -8.98 -5.37 -23.33
CA GLU A 141 -10.28 -6.05 -23.37
C GLU A 141 -11.49 -5.10 -23.51
N ARG A 142 -11.35 -3.85 -23.04
CA ARG A 142 -12.40 -2.82 -23.15
C ARG A 142 -12.75 -2.49 -24.62
N VAL A 143 -11.81 -2.68 -25.55
CA VAL A 143 -12.00 -2.39 -26.97
C VAL A 143 -12.32 -3.66 -27.77
N SER A 144 -11.72 -4.79 -27.42
CA SER A 144 -11.91 -6.06 -28.14
C SER A 144 -13.24 -6.77 -27.82
N HIS A 145 -13.74 -6.65 -26.59
CA HIS A 145 -14.97 -7.32 -26.16
C HIS A 145 -16.16 -6.34 -26.13
N LYS A 146 -17.05 -6.49 -27.12
CA LYS A 146 -18.34 -5.78 -27.12
C LYS A 146 -19.27 -6.40 -26.08
N LEU A 147 -19.99 -5.55 -25.35
CA LEU A 147 -20.99 -5.97 -24.36
C LEU A 147 -21.96 -7.00 -24.98
N GLY A 148 -22.18 -8.11 -24.29
CA GLY A 148 -23.10 -9.16 -24.71
C GLY A 148 -22.59 -10.09 -25.84
N ARG A 149 -21.34 -9.95 -26.30
CA ARG A 149 -20.74 -10.88 -27.26
C ARG A 149 -19.72 -11.80 -26.60
N PRO A 150 -19.73 -13.11 -26.89
CA PRO A 150 -18.68 -14.00 -26.43
C PRO A 150 -17.33 -13.57 -27.02
N PRO A 151 -16.22 -13.81 -26.29
CA PRO A 151 -14.88 -13.47 -26.76
C PRO A 151 -14.58 -14.13 -28.11
N SER A 152 -14.15 -13.34 -29.10
CA SER A 152 -13.92 -13.81 -30.48
C SER A 152 -12.70 -14.73 -30.62
N ARG A 153 -11.79 -14.68 -29.65
CA ARG A 153 -10.67 -15.62 -29.49
C ARG A 153 -10.77 -16.23 -28.10
N ARG A 154 -10.47 -17.52 -27.96
CA ARG A 154 -10.32 -18.16 -26.65
C ARG A 154 -9.38 -17.27 -25.83
N ILE A 155 -9.81 -16.83 -24.65
CA ILE A 155 -8.92 -16.27 -23.62
C ILE A 155 -8.05 -17.45 -23.16
N CYS A 156 -7.14 -17.86 -24.01
CA CYS A 156 -6.02 -18.67 -23.61
C CYS A 156 -5.19 -17.69 -22.81
N PHE A 157 -5.01 -17.94 -21.51
CA PHE A 157 -3.91 -17.39 -20.73
C PHE A 157 -2.64 -17.76 -21.49
N ALA A 158 -2.29 -16.96 -22.50
CA ALA A 158 -1.04 -17.05 -23.17
C ALA A 158 -0.06 -16.55 -22.12
N LEU A 159 0.44 -17.50 -21.33
CA LEU A 159 1.82 -17.52 -20.86
C LEU A 159 2.68 -17.29 -22.11
N ARG A 160 2.75 -16.03 -22.54
CA ARG A 160 3.71 -15.58 -23.53
C ARG A 160 5.00 -15.56 -22.75
N THR A 161 5.55 -16.76 -22.59
CA THR A 161 6.92 -17.01 -22.21
C THR A 161 7.75 -16.02 -22.99
N TRP A 162 8.65 -15.39 -22.24
CA TRP A 162 9.61 -14.38 -22.64
C TRP A 162 10.43 -14.87 -23.86
N ARG A 163 9.84 -14.84 -25.05
CA ARG A 163 10.52 -15.04 -26.33
C ARG A 163 10.82 -13.65 -26.86
N THR A 164 12.02 -13.21 -26.52
CA THR A 164 12.89 -12.30 -27.28
C THR A 164 12.17 -11.48 -28.35
N THR A 165 11.95 -10.21 -28.06
CA THR A 165 11.83 -9.16 -29.07
C THR A 165 13.14 -9.07 -29.84
N SER A 166 13.28 -9.89 -30.87
CA SER A 166 14.33 -9.76 -31.87
C SER A 166 13.76 -10.06 -33.24
N SER A 167 12.83 -9.22 -33.70
CA SER A 167 12.60 -8.99 -35.13
C SER A 167 11.37 -8.11 -35.34
N GLN A 168 11.60 -7.02 -36.09
CA GLN A 168 10.66 -6.21 -36.85
C GLN A 168 10.17 -4.90 -36.20
N ILE A 169 10.89 -3.84 -36.61
CA ILE A 169 10.45 -2.49 -37.03
C ILE A 169 9.66 -1.67 -36.01
#